data_AF-A0A132SKR0-F1
#
_entry.id   AF-A0A132SKR0-F1
#
_cell.length_a   1.000
_cell.length_b   1.000
_cell.length_c   1.000
_cell.angle_alpha   90.00
_cell.angle_beta   90.00
_cell.angle_gamma   90.00
#
_symmetry.space_group_name_H-M   'P 1'
#
loop_
_entity.id
_entity.type
_entity.pdbx_description
1 polymer ?
#
loop_
_entity_poly.entity_id
_entity_poly.type
_entity_poly.pdbx_seq_one_letter_code
_entity_poly.pdbx_strand_id
1 'polypeptide(L)'
;MREADAVIDWTCAAMIGALAGGAFWAVAVYALIAAQGTPAAWISVVIVAVVLVAVGTGLFRSTGSAERRCYGAGLVLAPFTGLVPVVVFAAAGVAAEVGAGL
;
A
#
# COMPACT_ATOMS: atom_id res chain seq x y z
N MET A 1 -35.48 -5.49 17.20
CA MET A 1 -34.12 -5.97 16.92
C MET A 1 -33.37 -4.81 16.28
N ARG A 2 -32.48 -4.17 17.05
CA ARG A 2 -31.65 -3.04 16.60
C ARG A 2 -30.25 -3.58 16.34
N GLU A 3 -29.97 -3.92 15.10
CA GLU A 3 -28.61 -4.18 14.59
C GLU A 3 -28.43 -3.29 13.36
N ALA A 4 -28.45 -1.98 13.60
CA ALA A 4 -27.93 -0.99 12.66
C ALA A 4 -26.51 -0.66 13.12
N ASP A 5 -25.66 -1.68 13.19
CA ASP A 5 -24.23 -1.46 13.26
C ASP A 5 -23.84 -0.72 11.98
N ALA A 6 -23.07 0.35 12.11
CA ALA A 6 -22.58 1.12 10.98
C ALA A 6 -21.60 0.24 10.16
N VAL A 7 -22.14 -0.60 9.28
CA VAL A 7 -21.38 -1.53 8.43
C VAL A 7 -20.51 -0.70 7.49
N ILE A 8 -19.20 -0.92 7.55
CA ILE A 8 -18.24 -0.34 6.60
C ILE A 8 -18.60 -0.80 5.20
N ASP A 9 -18.64 0.14 4.24
CA ASP A 9 -18.70 -0.18 2.83
C ASP A 9 -17.32 -0.68 2.36
N TRP A 10 -17.15 -2.00 2.38
CA TRP A 10 -15.94 -2.67 1.96
C TRP A 10 -15.68 -2.57 0.45
N THR A 11 -16.72 -2.38 -0.37
CA THR A 11 -16.57 -2.20 -1.82
C THR A 11 -15.94 -0.85 -2.11
N CYS A 12 -16.43 0.20 -1.47
CA CYS A 12 -15.83 1.54 -1.47
C CYS A 12 -14.35 1.47 -1.02
N ALA A 13 -14.07 0.76 0.09
CA ALA A 13 -12.72 0.68 0.64
C ALA A 13 -11.74 -0.05 -0.29
N ALA A 14 -12.19 -1.15 -0.91
CA ALA A 14 -11.40 -1.90 -1.88
C ALA A 14 -11.13 -1.09 -3.15
N MET A 15 -12.12 -0.36 -3.66
CA MET A 15 -11.96 0.47 -4.85
C MET A 15 -10.98 1.62 -4.61
N ILE A 16 -11.10 2.31 -3.47
CA ILE A 16 -10.16 3.36 -3.07
C ILE A 16 -8.76 2.78 -2.85
N GLY A 17 -8.66 1.63 -2.20
CA GLY A 17 -7.39 0.94 -1.99
C GLY A 17 -6.71 0.54 -3.29
N ALA A 18 -7.46 0.05 -4.28
CA ALA A 18 -6.92 -0.30 -5.59
C ALA A 18 -6.44 0.93 -6.38
N LEU A 19 -7.21 2.04 -6.37
CA LEU A 19 -6.84 3.27 -7.06
C LEU A 19 -5.62 3.94 -6.39
N ALA A 20 -5.66 4.12 -5.07
CA ALA A 20 -4.57 4.72 -4.32
C ALA A 20 -3.32 3.83 -4.35
N GLY A 21 -3.50 2.51 -4.26
CA GLY A 21 -2.43 1.52 -4.38
C GLY A 21 -1.79 1.53 -5.76
N GLY A 22 -2.59 1.53 -6.82
CA GLY A 22 -2.11 1.64 -8.20
C GLY A 22 -1.31 2.92 -8.45
N ALA A 23 -1.82 4.07 -7.98
CA ALA A 23 -1.11 5.35 -8.09
C ALA A 23 0.21 5.34 -7.30
N PHE A 24 0.20 4.85 -6.06
CA PHE A 24 1.39 4.72 -5.22
C PHE A 24 2.45 3.83 -5.90
N TRP A 25 2.06 2.64 -6.37
CA TRP A 25 3.00 1.70 -6.99
C TRP A 25 3.51 2.19 -8.34
N ALA A 26 2.70 2.87 -9.16
CA ALA A 26 3.17 3.46 -10.41
C ALA A 26 4.30 4.47 -10.17
N VAL A 27 4.13 5.35 -9.17
CA VAL A 27 5.16 6.33 -8.79
C VAL A 27 6.37 5.65 -8.16
N ALA A 28 6.16 4.67 -7.27
CA ALA A 28 7.24 3.95 -6.62
C ALA A 28 8.11 3.17 -7.63
N VAL A 29 7.49 2.45 -8.57
CA VAL A 29 8.20 1.71 -9.61
C VAL A 29 8.99 2.65 -10.50
N TYR A 30 8.39 3.76 -10.95
CA TYR A 30 9.11 4.76 -11.74
C TYR A 30 10.33 5.31 -10.98
N ALA A 31 10.15 5.67 -9.70
CA ALA A 31 11.23 6.20 -8.87
C ALA A 31 12.34 5.17 -8.64
N LEU A 32 11.99 3.91 -8.40
CA LEU A 32 12.94 2.82 -8.22
C LEU A 32 13.74 2.55 -9.50
N ILE A 33 13.09 2.54 -10.67
CA ILE A 33 13.77 2.39 -11.96
C ILE A 33 14.71 3.57 -12.20
N ALA A 34 14.25 4.81 -12.02
CA ALA A 34 15.05 6.01 -12.21
C ALA A 34 16.26 6.08 -11.26
N ALA A 35 16.10 5.58 -10.04
CA ALA A 35 17.13 5.53 -9.01
C ALA A 35 17.93 4.22 -8.99
N GLN A 36 17.80 3.37 -10.02
CA GLN A 36 18.47 2.05 -10.14
C GLN A 36 18.33 1.17 -8.88
N GLY A 37 17.18 1.25 -8.21
CA GLY A 37 16.91 0.46 -7.01
C GLY A 37 17.79 0.78 -5.81
N THR A 38 18.40 1.97 -5.74
CA THR A 38 19.24 2.38 -4.59
C THR A 38 18.52 2.20 -3.25
N PRO A 39 19.26 1.91 -2.15
CA PRO A 39 18.66 1.77 -0.82
C PRO A 39 17.86 2.99 -0.38
N ALA A 40 18.32 4.20 -0.75
CA ALA A 40 17.62 5.45 -0.47
C ALA A 40 16.23 5.52 -1.14
N ALA A 41 16.09 5.01 -2.36
CA ALA A 41 14.81 4.95 -3.06
C ALA A 41 13.85 3.93 -2.41
N TRP A 42 14.36 2.80 -1.91
CA TRP A 42 13.55 1.87 -1.12
C TRP A 42 13.10 2.48 0.21
N ILE A 43 13.98 3.18 0.91
CA ILE A 43 13.66 3.88 2.16
C ILE A 43 12.54 4.91 1.93
N SER A 44 12.60 5.68 0.84
CA SER A 44 11.55 6.66 0.55
C SER A 44 10.20 6.00 0.25
N VAL A 45 10.16 4.90 -0.51
CA VAL A 45 8.94 4.11 -0.75
C VAL A 45 8.35 3.60 0.57
N VAL A 46 9.19 3.08 1.47
CA VAL A 46 8.75 2.61 2.80
C VAL A 46 8.20 3.75 3.65
N ILE A 47 8.88 4.90 3.69
CA ILE A 47 8.41 6.08 4.43
C ILE A 47 7.03 6.51 3.92
N VAL A 48 6.84 6.61 2.60
CA VAL A 48 5.55 7.00 2.01
C VAL A 48 4.47 5.97 2.36
N ALA A 49 4.78 4.66 2.29
CA ALA A 49 3.84 3.62 2.70
C ALA A 49 3.42 3.76 4.17
N VAL A 50 4.37 4.01 5.08
CA VAL A 50 4.08 4.22 6.51
C VAL A 50 3.20 5.45 6.72
N VAL A 51 3.47 6.54 6.00
CA VAL A 51 2.64 7.75 6.06
C VAL A 51 1.21 7.46 5.59
N LEU A 52 1.03 6.74 4.48
CA LEU A 52 -0.30 6.35 3.99
C LEU A 52 -1.07 5.51 5.02
N VAL A 53 -0.41 4.55 5.67
CA VAL A 53 -1.01 3.72 6.73
C VAL A 53 -1.35 4.55 7.97
N ALA A 54 -0.47 5.46 8.40
CA ALA A 54 -0.69 6.33 9.55
C ALA A 54 -1.88 7.28 9.32
N VAL A 55 -1.96 7.89 8.13
CA VAL A 55 -3.08 8.74 7.74
C VAL A 55 -4.37 7.92 7.64
N GLY A 56 -4.33 6.75 6.99
CA GLY A 56 -5.47 5.85 6.86
C GLY A 56 -6.01 5.38 8.21
N THR A 57 -5.14 4.98 9.14
CA THR A 57 -5.53 4.60 10.51
C THR A 57 -6.05 5.77 11.32
N GLY A 58 -5.49 6.97 11.17
CA GLY A 58 -6.03 8.20 11.78
C GLY A 58 -7.46 8.50 11.30
N LEU A 59 -7.70 8.40 9.99
CA LEU A 59 -9.03 8.60 9.39
C LEU A 59 -10.01 7.52 9.85
N PHE A 60 -9.59 6.26 9.89
CA PHE A 60 -10.39 5.13 10.34
C PHE A 60 -10.83 5.25 11.81
N ARG A 61 -9.95 5.76 12.67
CA ARG A 61 -10.22 5.97 14.10
C ARG A 61 -11.02 7.24 14.39
N SER A 62 -11.10 8.18 13.45
CA SER A 62 -11.90 9.39 13.64
C SER A 62 -13.40 9.05 13.70
N THR A 63 -14.11 9.57 14.70
CA THR A 63 -15.52 9.25 15.00
C THR A 63 -16.54 9.89 14.04
N GLY A 64 -16.09 10.42 12.90
CA GLY A 64 -16.94 11.12 11.94
C GLY A 64 -17.24 10.28 10.70
N SER A 65 -18.50 9.89 10.50
CA SER A 65 -19.08 9.30 9.27
C SER A 65 -18.50 7.94 8.81
N ALA A 66 -19.39 7.04 8.36
CA ALA A 66 -19.04 5.78 7.72
C ALA A 66 -18.16 5.98 6.46
N GLU A 67 -18.28 7.14 5.81
CA GLU A 67 -17.53 7.51 4.61
C GLU A 67 -16.03 7.67 4.90
N ARG A 68 -15.64 8.32 6.02
CA ARG A 68 -14.21 8.46 6.40
C ARG A 68 -13.58 7.14 6.78
N ARG A 69 -14.36 6.20 7.33
CA ARG A 69 -13.90 4.84 7.62
C ARG A 69 -13.60 4.06 6.34
N CYS A 70 -14.41 4.25 5.28
CA CYS A 70 -14.11 3.69 3.95
C CYS A 70 -12.78 4.24 3.41
N TYR A 71 -12.60 5.56 3.38
CA TYR A 71 -11.35 6.17 2.91
C TYR A 71 -10.13 5.72 3.73
N GLY A 72 -10.28 5.64 5.05
CA GLY A 72 -9.23 5.16 5.95
C GLY A 72 -8.81 3.71 5.68
N ALA A 73 -9.79 2.81 5.51
CA ALA A 73 -9.52 1.41 5.18
C ALA A 73 -8.86 1.25 3.81
N GLY A 74 -9.31 2.01 2.80
CA GLY A 74 -8.70 2.01 1.47
C GLY A 74 -7.25 2.50 1.48
N LEU A 75 -6.95 3.58 2.20
CA LEU A 75 -5.58 4.10 2.36
C LEU A 75 -4.64 3.11 3.04
N VAL A 76 -5.13 2.35 4.03
CA VAL A 76 -4.34 1.30 4.67
C VAL A 76 -4.05 0.17 3.68
N LEU A 77 -5.02 -0.20 2.83
CA LEU A 77 -4.86 -1.27 1.84
C LEU A 77 -3.96 -0.89 0.66
N ALA A 78 -3.87 0.41 0.33
CA ALA A 78 -3.12 0.92 -0.82
C ALA A 78 -1.69 0.34 -0.97
N PRO A 79 -0.79 0.42 0.03
CA PRO A 79 0.55 -0.14 -0.10
C PRO A 79 0.57 -1.67 -0.22
N PHE A 80 -0.43 -2.39 0.29
CA PHE A 80 -0.48 -3.85 0.22
C PHE A 80 -0.82 -4.40 -1.18
N THR A 81 -1.43 -3.58 -2.05
CA THR A 81 -1.84 -3.99 -3.40
C THR A 81 -0.69 -4.51 -4.28
N GLY A 82 0.52 -3.97 -4.12
CA GLY A 82 1.72 -4.33 -4.89
C GLY A 82 2.78 -5.08 -4.08
N LEU A 83 2.49 -5.49 -2.85
CA LEU A 83 3.46 -6.16 -1.99
C LEU A 83 3.82 -7.56 -2.53
N VAL A 84 2.83 -8.29 -3.06
CA VAL A 84 3.04 -9.61 -3.67
C VAL A 84 4.05 -9.58 -4.82
N PRO A 85 3.87 -8.77 -5.89
CA PRO A 85 4.85 -8.72 -6.97
C PRO A 85 6.23 -8.28 -6.48
N VAL A 86 6.31 -7.32 -5.56
CA VAL A 86 7.59 -6.87 -4.98
C VAL A 86 8.34 -8.01 -4.30
N VAL A 87 7.67 -8.81 -3.48
CA VAL A 87 8.27 -9.96 -2.82
C VAL A 87 8.75 -10.99 -3.85
N VAL A 88 7.94 -11.28 -4.87
CA VAL A 88 8.30 -12.24 -5.92
C VAL A 88 9.52 -11.76 -6.70
N PHE A 89 9.57 -10.51 -7.13
CA PHE A 89 10.69 -9.95 -7.89
C PHE A 89 11.96 -9.81 -7.04
N ALA A 90 11.83 -9.43 -5.77
CA ALA A 90 12.97 -9.38 -4.85
C ALA A 90 13.56 -10.78 -4.63
N ALA A 91 12.72 -11.79 -4.39
CA ALA A 91 13.17 -13.17 -4.24
C ALA A 91 13.85 -13.71 -5.51
N ALA A 92 13.29 -13.43 -6.68
CA ALA A 92 13.88 -13.81 -7.96
C ALA A 92 15.24 -13.12 -8.19
N GLY A 93 15.37 -11.83 -7.86
CA GLY A 93 16.62 -11.10 -7.94
C GLY A 93 17.69 -11.68 -7.03
N VAL A 94 17.35 -11.96 -5.76
CA VAL A 94 18.27 -12.61 -4.82
C VAL A 94 18.70 -13.99 -5.32
N ALA A 95 17.77 -14.79 -5.84
CA ALA A 95 18.09 -16.11 -6.39
C ALA A 95 19.04 -16.02 -7.60
N ALA A 96 18.88 -15.01 -8.46
CA ALA A 96 19.75 -14.77 -9.61
C ALA A 96 21.17 -14.36 -9.17
N GLU A 97 21.30 -13.46 -8.20
CA GLU A 97 22.59 -13.06 -7.64
C GLU A 97 23.35 -14.23 -7.01
N VAL A 98 22.65 -15.08 -6.24
CA VAL A 98 23.23 -16.29 -5.65
C VAL A 98 23.65 -17.29 -6.73
N GLY A 99 22.84 -17.47 -7.78
CA GLY A 99 23.14 -18.37 -8.89
C GLY A 99 24.30 -17.90 -9.76
N ALA A 100 24.48 -16.59 -9.94
CA ALA A 100 25.59 -16.01 -10.71
C ALA A 100 26.93 -16.03 -9.96
N GLY A 101 26.91 -16.18 -8.63
CA GLY A 101 28.08 -16.27 -7.78
C GLY A 101 28.65 -17.70 -7.59
N LEU A 102 27.99 -18.72 -8.16
CA LEU A 102 28.42 -20.12 -8.17
C LEU A 102 29.15 -20.47 -9.48
#